data_AF-A0A1M3TCT9-F1
#
_entry.id   AF-A0A1M3TCT9-F1
#
_cell.length_a   1.000
_cell.length_b   1.000
_cell.length_c   1.000
_cell.angle_alpha   90.00
_cell.angle_beta   90.00
_cell.angle_gamma   90.00
#
_symmetry.space_group_name_H-M   'P 1'
#
loop_
_entity.id
_entity.type
_entity.pdbx_description
1 polymer ?
#
loop_
_entity_poly.entity_id
_entity_poly.type
_entity_poly.pdbx_seq_one_letter_code
_entity_poly.pdbx_strand_id
1 'polypeptide(L)'
;MARVVRGEGDSLQRRGQLLFRQGNYSDALAAFTEALSCKGADVMSILDNRAATYIKLTQYDRALNDSRQMIRRDTKDGRGVLRYGQTLLLTGDRAKALKAYGYGLKTLPEDHPRRKMILQMYCKVKEKASVKRLDPFDTLPLELAMMVLQYFNFRELAVLLRVSKGWQRMLSQPDLWMQLDFTEARRKVHWRSFRAFVQRSRALLTHAVMTNISTPFQERVLEALSRCPKLEHLEIRDPITQPNGLCDVFRSSTQLRSLIIAKQTPVAQENIAKFLSSLSQLERLEVHNAQPSPESKVHWPSHLPNLKSITLLTEASIPPPGRVPALYIPPATESMSCSMPNLEELRLESYPKVWAPYYLSFDPIRYSRLRRLDLKGVFIGTFSLPPSLEYLSIHAGAAPPGEEFPFSPEQPLHLPNLHTLMLRDLIWVTYRTLHRFIVDSKAVLRNLVVDRCPQLDSEKLSLVLAENSVNLTELGVPQLPGINDSTVKTLVEGLPNLTALDVSNTDVTGRLLKMLADARSSDVDFPRVEYVYIKNCDNIPYEAITYARSHGVKVIR
;
A
#
# COMPACT_ATOMS: atom_id res chain seq x y z
N MET A 1 69.45 49.96 -2.37
CA MET A 1 68.67 48.79 -1.92
C MET A 1 68.11 49.07 -0.53
N ALA A 2 66.82 49.40 -0.43
CA ALA A 2 66.12 49.53 0.85
C ALA A 2 65.28 48.27 1.07
N ARG A 3 65.60 47.51 2.11
CA ARG A 3 64.92 46.28 2.53
C ARG A 3 63.53 46.66 3.06
N VAL A 4 62.46 46.34 2.33
CA VAL A 4 61.09 46.47 2.81
C VAL A 4 60.92 45.51 4.00
N VAL A 5 60.75 46.07 5.19
CA VAL A 5 60.37 45.32 6.39
C VAL A 5 58.99 44.74 6.15
N ARG A 6 58.90 43.40 6.01
CA ARG A 6 57.63 42.68 5.88
C ARG A 6 56.78 42.95 7.12
N GLY A 7 55.66 43.65 6.93
CA GLY A 7 54.75 44.01 8.02
C GLY A 7 54.00 42.81 8.60
N GLU A 8 53.43 43.00 9.79
CA GLU A 8 52.61 42.01 10.50
C GLU A 8 51.44 41.47 9.64
N GLY A 9 50.80 42.34 8.86
CA GLY A 9 49.72 41.97 7.94
C GLY A 9 50.13 40.96 6.85
N ASP A 10 51.33 41.07 6.29
CA ASP A 10 51.84 40.13 5.27
C ASP A 10 52.13 38.75 5.85
N SER A 11 52.49 38.69 7.14
CA SER A 11 52.69 37.44 7.87
C SER A 11 51.36 36.74 8.10
N LEU A 12 50.36 37.49 8.58
CA LEU A 12 48.99 36.99 8.82
C LEU A 12 48.31 36.54 7.52
N GLN A 13 48.49 37.28 6.42
CA GLN A 13 47.97 36.89 5.12
C GLN A 13 48.60 35.58 4.63
N ARG A 14 49.93 35.42 4.76
CA ARG A 14 50.61 34.16 4.40
C ARG A 14 50.17 32.99 5.27
N ARG A 15 49.97 33.22 6.57
CA ARG A 15 49.38 32.23 7.49
C ARG A 15 47.98 31.82 7.04
N GLY A 16 47.10 32.78 6.72
CA GLY A 16 45.77 32.51 6.21
C GLY A 16 45.78 31.69 4.91
N GLN A 17 46.70 32.00 3.99
CA GLN A 17 46.87 31.23 2.73
C GLN A 17 47.37 29.80 2.96
N LEU A 18 48.23 29.58 3.96
CA LEU A 18 48.67 28.24 4.34
C LEU A 18 47.51 27.43 4.92
N LEU A 19 46.78 28.01 5.88
CA LEU A 19 45.62 27.39 6.52
C LEU A 19 44.51 27.07 5.50
N PHE A 20 44.26 27.98 4.55
CA PHE A 20 43.31 27.77 3.46
C PHE A 20 43.71 26.56 2.60
N ARG A 21 45.01 26.41 2.29
CA ARG A 21 45.53 25.26 1.53
C ARG A 21 45.45 23.95 2.30
N GLN A 22 45.53 24.01 3.63
CA GLN A 22 45.36 22.85 4.52
C GLN A 22 43.88 22.46 4.72
N GLY A 23 42.92 23.25 4.22
CA GLY A 23 41.49 23.03 4.43
C GLY A 23 40.95 23.57 5.75
N ASN A 24 41.79 24.20 6.58
CA ASN A 24 41.41 24.82 7.85
C ASN A 24 40.80 26.20 7.60
N TYR A 25 39.58 26.22 7.05
CA TYR A 25 38.93 27.45 6.59
C TYR A 25 38.52 28.41 7.72
N SER A 26 38.21 27.92 8.93
CA SER A 26 37.90 28.75 10.10
C SER A 26 39.10 29.61 10.52
N ASP A 27 40.26 28.98 10.63
CA ASP A 27 41.48 29.61 11.11
C ASP A 27 42.08 30.50 10.01
N ALA A 28 41.94 30.09 8.76
CA ALA A 28 42.26 30.94 7.61
C ALA A 28 41.43 32.22 7.63
N LEU A 29 40.13 32.13 7.93
CA LEU A 29 39.24 33.27 8.01
C LEU A 29 39.64 34.23 9.13
N ALA A 30 39.99 33.70 10.31
CA ALA A 30 40.49 34.50 11.43
C ALA A 30 41.77 35.26 11.03
N ALA A 31 42.75 34.54 10.47
CA ALA A 31 44.01 35.14 10.02
C ALA A 31 43.82 36.22 8.94
N PHE A 32 42.92 36.03 7.96
CA PHE A 32 42.61 37.08 6.98
C PHE A 32 41.86 38.27 7.59
N THR A 33 41.04 38.05 8.61
CA THR A 33 40.31 39.13 9.29
C THR A 33 41.26 39.98 10.13
N GLU A 34 42.20 39.35 10.83
CA GLU A 34 43.28 40.04 11.54
C GLU A 34 44.19 40.79 10.57
N ALA A 35 44.60 40.15 9.46
CA ALA A 35 45.44 40.79 8.43
C ALA A 35 44.81 42.06 7.86
N LEU A 36 43.47 42.09 7.72
CA LEU A 36 42.73 43.24 7.22
C LEU A 36 42.77 44.45 8.17
N SER A 37 43.01 44.21 9.46
CA SER A 37 43.08 45.25 10.51
C SER A 37 44.46 45.88 10.64
N CYS A 38 45.50 45.30 10.00
CA CYS A 38 46.86 45.82 10.05
C CYS A 38 47.06 47.06 9.17
N LYS A 39 47.82 48.04 9.65
CA LYS A 39 48.20 49.23 8.86
C LYS A 39 49.11 48.82 7.70
N GLY A 40 48.80 49.29 6.49
CA GLY A 40 49.58 49.02 5.28
C GLY A 40 49.31 47.66 4.62
N ALA A 41 48.26 46.95 5.01
CA ALA A 41 47.92 45.64 4.46
C ALA A 41 47.47 45.70 2.97
N ASP A 42 47.78 44.65 2.19
CA ASP A 42 47.21 44.46 0.84
C ASP A 42 45.74 44.05 0.93
N VAL A 43 44.89 45.06 1.12
CA VAL A 43 43.47 44.83 1.33
C VAL A 43 42.81 44.10 0.16
N MET A 44 43.28 44.31 -1.08
CA MET A 44 42.67 43.66 -2.24
C MET A 44 42.89 42.15 -2.24
N SER A 45 44.13 41.71 -2.00
CA SER A 45 44.43 40.29 -1.93
C SER A 45 43.83 39.64 -0.68
N ILE A 46 43.79 40.36 0.45
CA ILE A 46 43.15 39.86 1.68
C ILE A 46 41.64 39.68 1.48
N LEU A 47 40.94 40.63 0.88
CA LEU A 47 39.50 40.51 0.59
C LEU A 47 39.21 39.37 -0.40
N ASP A 48 40.05 39.16 -1.42
CA ASP A 48 39.88 38.03 -2.35
C ASP A 48 39.98 36.67 -1.64
N ASN A 49 41.02 36.52 -0.82
CA ASN A 49 41.24 35.30 -0.04
C ASN A 49 40.14 35.09 1.01
N ARG A 50 39.67 36.16 1.65
CA ARG A 50 38.58 36.10 2.62
C ARG A 50 37.25 35.75 1.97
N ALA A 51 36.92 36.35 0.82
CA ALA A 51 35.74 36.01 0.03
C ALA A 51 35.76 34.54 -0.41
N ALA A 52 36.92 34.04 -0.87
CA ALA A 52 37.09 32.63 -1.22
C ALA A 52 36.88 31.71 0.00
N THR A 53 37.36 32.11 1.17
CA THR A 53 37.21 31.37 2.44
C THR A 53 35.74 31.36 2.89
N TYR A 54 35.04 32.48 2.81
CA TYR A 54 33.60 32.54 3.07
C TYR A 54 32.80 31.66 2.11
N ILE A 55 33.17 31.58 0.82
CA ILE A 55 32.55 30.66 -0.14
C ILE A 55 32.74 29.20 0.30
N LYS A 56 33.95 28.81 0.75
CA LYS A 56 34.23 27.45 1.24
C LYS A 56 33.48 27.11 2.53
N LEU A 57 33.25 28.11 3.38
CA LEU A 57 32.44 28.01 4.59
C LEU A 57 30.94 28.19 4.35
N THR A 58 30.48 28.21 3.09
CA THR A 58 29.07 28.43 2.68
C THR A 58 28.42 29.71 3.23
N GLN A 59 29.22 30.68 3.70
CA GLN A 59 28.80 31.99 4.20
C GLN A 59 28.69 33.00 3.05
N TYR A 60 27.73 32.77 2.15
CA TYR A 60 27.64 33.49 0.87
C TYR A 60 27.39 34.99 1.02
N ASP A 61 26.59 35.44 1.98
CA ASP A 61 26.30 36.87 2.17
C ASP A 61 27.56 37.69 2.50
N ARG A 62 28.45 37.10 3.31
CA ARG A 62 29.73 37.72 3.68
C ARG A 62 30.69 37.73 2.49
N ALA A 63 30.74 36.66 1.71
CA ALA A 63 31.50 36.62 0.46
C ALA A 63 31.01 37.67 -0.56
N LEU A 64 29.70 37.87 -0.69
CA LEU A 64 29.11 38.92 -1.53
C LEU A 64 29.47 40.33 -1.04
N ASN A 65 29.58 40.52 0.27
CA ASN A 65 30.01 41.79 0.85
C ASN A 65 31.48 42.09 0.50
N ASP A 66 32.39 41.15 0.72
CA ASP A 66 33.81 41.31 0.40
C ASP A 66 34.03 41.51 -1.10
N SER A 67 33.34 40.73 -1.94
CA SER A 67 33.43 40.87 -3.39
C SER A 67 32.93 42.24 -3.87
N ARG A 68 31.86 42.78 -3.26
CA ARG A 68 31.39 44.16 -3.55
C ARG A 68 32.39 45.21 -3.10
N GLN A 69 33.04 45.03 -1.96
CA GLN A 69 34.09 45.93 -1.51
C GLN A 69 35.27 45.95 -2.49
N MET A 70 35.68 44.78 -3.01
CA MET A 70 36.72 44.70 -4.04
C MET A 70 36.33 45.47 -5.31
N ILE A 71 35.11 45.25 -5.83
CA ILE A 71 34.60 45.94 -7.03
C ILE A 71 34.57 47.45 -6.83
N ARG A 72 34.15 47.93 -5.64
CA ARG A 72 34.10 49.37 -5.31
C ARG A 72 35.48 50.01 -5.22
N ARG A 73 36.47 49.27 -4.71
CA ARG A 73 37.83 49.78 -4.52
C ARG A 73 38.59 49.86 -5.83
N ASP A 74 38.44 48.87 -6.70
CA ASP A 74 39.06 48.86 -8.03
C ASP A 74 38.20 48.10 -9.03
N THR A 75 37.58 48.86 -9.94
CA THR A 75 36.74 48.33 -11.02
C THR A 75 37.56 47.67 -12.14
N LYS A 76 38.88 47.89 -12.17
CA LYS A 76 39.80 47.39 -13.19
C LYS A 76 40.57 46.12 -12.78
N ASP A 77 40.49 45.68 -11.51
CA ASP A 77 41.17 44.45 -11.06
C ASP A 77 40.45 43.17 -11.53
N GLY A 78 39.12 43.15 -11.51
CA GLY A 78 38.32 42.02 -12.00
C GLY A 78 38.20 40.79 -11.09
N ARG A 79 39.02 40.61 -10.03
CA ARG A 79 38.83 39.50 -9.06
C ARG A 79 37.51 39.64 -8.31
N GLY A 80 37.14 40.85 -7.93
CA GLY A 80 35.87 41.14 -7.26
C GLY A 80 34.65 40.71 -8.09
N VAL A 81 34.66 40.97 -9.40
CA VAL A 81 33.58 40.55 -10.30
C VAL A 81 33.48 39.03 -10.41
N LEU A 82 34.63 38.35 -10.51
CA LEU A 82 34.69 36.88 -10.56
C LEU A 82 34.15 36.25 -9.27
N ARG A 83 34.57 36.75 -8.10
CA ARG A 83 34.06 36.28 -6.81
C ARG A 83 32.58 36.55 -6.65
N TYR A 84 32.13 37.78 -6.95
CA TYR A 84 30.73 38.16 -6.83
C TYR A 84 29.83 37.31 -7.72
N GLY A 85 30.19 37.14 -9.00
CA GLY A 85 29.46 36.30 -9.93
C GLY A 85 29.47 34.82 -9.52
N GLN A 86 30.60 34.29 -9.04
CA GLN A 86 30.70 32.91 -8.55
C GLN A 86 29.79 32.68 -7.34
N THR A 87 29.81 33.59 -6.36
CA THR A 87 28.96 33.48 -5.17
C THR A 87 27.48 33.55 -5.53
N LEU A 88 27.08 34.42 -6.47
CA LEU A 88 25.69 34.49 -6.96
C LEU A 88 25.23 33.20 -7.66
N LEU A 89 26.13 32.51 -8.36
CA LEU A 89 25.82 31.21 -8.94
C LEU A 89 25.62 30.13 -7.86
N LEU A 90 26.40 30.18 -6.78
CA LEU A 90 26.27 29.26 -5.64
C LEU A 90 24.99 29.50 -4.83
N THR A 91 24.50 30.74 -4.78
CA THR A 91 23.20 31.07 -4.18
C THR A 91 22.01 30.87 -5.13
N GLY A 92 22.25 30.45 -6.37
CA GLY A 92 21.22 30.15 -7.37
C GLY A 92 20.71 31.35 -8.18
N ASP A 93 21.18 32.57 -7.90
CA ASP A 93 20.75 33.80 -8.57
C ASP A 93 21.51 34.04 -9.88
N ARG A 94 21.18 33.21 -10.88
CA ARG A 94 21.82 33.25 -12.21
C ARG A 94 21.62 34.59 -12.94
N ALA A 95 20.47 35.24 -12.75
CA ALA A 95 20.16 36.50 -13.40
C ALA A 95 21.09 37.62 -12.92
N LYS A 96 21.31 37.73 -11.60
CA LYS A 96 22.28 38.69 -11.05
C LYS A 96 23.71 38.32 -11.43
N ALA A 97 24.07 37.03 -11.48
CA ALA A 97 25.40 36.60 -11.90
C ALA A 97 25.71 37.03 -13.35
N LEU A 98 24.74 36.88 -14.27
CA LEU A 98 24.90 37.30 -15.66
C LEU A 98 25.08 38.82 -15.78
N LYS A 99 24.32 39.61 -15.01
CA LYS A 99 24.50 41.07 -14.92
C LYS A 99 25.88 41.45 -14.36
N ALA A 100 26.36 40.74 -13.33
CA ALA A 100 27.66 40.99 -12.73
C ALA A 100 28.82 40.73 -13.70
N TYR A 101 28.81 39.60 -14.41
CA TYR A 101 29.83 39.32 -15.43
C TYR A 101 29.73 40.30 -16.60
N GLY A 102 28.51 40.64 -17.04
CA GLY A 102 28.30 41.69 -18.05
C GLY A 102 28.86 43.05 -17.65
N TYR A 103 28.75 43.42 -16.36
CA TYR A 103 29.39 44.62 -15.82
C TYR A 103 30.92 44.53 -15.92
N GLY A 104 31.53 43.41 -15.54
CA GLY A 104 32.99 43.21 -15.67
C GLY A 104 33.49 43.28 -17.12
N LEU A 105 32.71 42.78 -18.08
CA LEU A 105 32.99 42.92 -19.53
C LEU A 105 32.79 44.36 -20.04
N LYS A 106 32.12 45.22 -19.29
CA LYS A 106 32.02 46.65 -19.65
C LYS A 106 33.16 47.46 -19.04
N THR A 107 33.62 47.10 -17.83
CA THR A 107 34.58 47.93 -17.07
C THR A 107 36.05 47.55 -17.29
N LEU A 108 36.35 46.29 -17.62
CA LEU A 108 37.74 45.86 -17.82
C LEU A 108 38.24 46.16 -19.24
N PRO A 109 39.50 46.62 -19.43
CA PRO A 109 40.12 46.75 -20.75
C PRO A 109 40.12 45.44 -21.55
N GLU A 110 40.10 45.52 -22.88
CA GLU A 110 39.99 44.34 -23.76
C GLU A 110 41.16 43.36 -23.64
N ASP A 111 42.36 43.89 -23.40
CA ASP A 111 43.61 43.18 -23.20
C ASP A 111 43.79 42.63 -21.77
N HIS A 112 42.90 42.96 -20.84
CA HIS A 112 43.05 42.57 -19.44
C HIS A 112 42.93 41.04 -19.27
N PRO A 113 43.89 40.37 -18.58
CA PRO A 113 43.97 38.91 -18.51
C PRO A 113 42.71 38.25 -17.93
N ARG A 114 42.03 38.91 -16.99
CA ARG A 114 40.81 38.38 -16.35
C ARG A 114 39.53 38.60 -17.16
N ARG A 115 39.54 39.44 -18.20
CA ARG A 115 38.37 39.68 -19.06
C ARG A 115 37.97 38.42 -19.82
N LYS A 116 38.95 37.67 -20.33
CA LYS A 116 38.73 36.36 -20.98
C LYS A 116 38.02 35.37 -20.04
N MET A 117 38.45 35.31 -18.77
CA MET A 117 37.83 34.45 -17.74
C MET A 117 36.38 34.87 -17.45
N ILE A 118 36.11 36.17 -17.33
CA ILE A 118 34.74 36.70 -17.14
C ILE A 118 33.86 36.39 -18.35
N LEU A 119 34.39 36.51 -19.57
CA LEU A 119 33.66 36.18 -20.80
C LEU A 119 33.28 34.70 -20.83
N GLN A 120 34.22 33.81 -20.50
CA GLN A 120 33.95 32.37 -20.40
C GLN A 120 32.83 32.07 -19.39
N MET A 121 32.88 32.71 -18.21
CA MET A 121 31.85 32.56 -17.19
C MET A 121 30.50 33.14 -17.64
N TYR A 122 30.49 34.27 -18.34
CA TYR A 122 29.29 34.88 -18.92
C TYR A 122 28.60 33.93 -19.92
N CYS A 123 29.36 33.38 -20.88
CA CYS A 123 28.82 32.45 -21.87
C CYS A 123 28.28 31.16 -21.22
N LYS A 124 29.03 30.58 -20.27
CA LYS A 124 28.61 29.37 -19.54
C LYS A 124 27.29 29.55 -18.79
N VAL A 125 27.05 30.74 -18.23
CA VAL A 125 25.78 31.07 -17.56
C VAL A 125 24.65 31.30 -18.57
N LYS A 126 24.96 31.95 -19.70
CA LYS A 126 24.00 32.24 -20.78
C LYS A 126 23.52 30.96 -21.49
N GLU A 127 24.41 30.05 -21.82
CA GLU A 127 24.08 28.78 -22.51
C GLU A 127 23.22 27.87 -21.65
N LYS A 128 23.53 27.73 -20.35
CA LYS A 128 22.70 26.95 -19.42
C LYS A 128 21.30 27.53 -19.21
N ALA A 129 21.09 28.82 -19.50
CA ALA A 129 19.77 29.44 -19.49
C ALA A 129 18.97 29.19 -20.78
N SER A 130 19.60 28.69 -21.85
CA SER A 130 19.04 28.55 -23.19
C SER A 130 18.40 27.17 -23.49
N VAL A 131 18.27 26.27 -22.50
CA VAL A 131 17.56 25.00 -22.73
C VAL A 131 16.09 25.31 -23.00
N LYS A 132 15.68 25.17 -24.27
CA LYS A 132 14.30 25.38 -24.72
C LYS A 132 13.41 24.34 -24.05
N ARG A 133 12.59 24.76 -23.10
CA ARG A 133 11.59 23.90 -22.46
C ARG A 133 10.47 23.69 -23.47
N LEU A 134 10.30 22.46 -23.96
CA LEU A 134 9.20 22.07 -24.83
C LEU A 134 8.12 21.39 -23.99
N ASP A 135 6.84 21.68 -24.28
CA ASP A 135 5.74 20.91 -23.73
C ASP A 135 5.71 19.55 -24.44
N PRO A 136 5.80 18.42 -23.73
CA PRO A 136 5.79 17.10 -24.37
C PRO A 136 4.55 16.88 -25.23
N PHE A 137 3.39 17.48 -24.89
CA PHE A 137 2.16 17.34 -25.68
C PHE A 137 2.08 18.23 -26.92
N ASP A 138 2.99 19.21 -27.05
CA ASP A 138 3.17 19.94 -28.31
C ASP A 138 4.10 19.18 -29.28
N THR A 139 4.86 18.19 -28.77
CA THR A 139 5.86 17.43 -29.55
C THR A 139 5.46 16.00 -29.85
N LEU A 140 4.75 15.33 -28.94
CA LEU A 140 4.38 13.93 -29.07
C LEU A 140 3.07 13.78 -29.85
N PRO A 141 2.96 12.76 -30.72
CA PRO A 141 1.68 12.32 -31.26
C PRO A 141 0.68 11.99 -30.14
N LEU A 142 -0.61 12.18 -30.43
CA LEU A 142 -1.70 11.98 -29.46
C LEU A 142 -1.69 10.56 -28.88
N GLU A 143 -1.41 9.56 -29.71
CA GLU A 143 -1.40 8.15 -29.34
C GLU A 143 -0.33 7.87 -28.29
N LEU A 144 0.90 8.36 -28.50
CA LEU A 144 2.00 8.20 -27.54
C LEU A 144 1.73 8.99 -26.26
N ALA A 145 1.17 10.20 -26.37
CA ALA A 145 0.75 10.97 -25.21
C ALA A 145 -0.32 10.23 -24.39
N MET A 146 -1.30 9.60 -25.04
CA MET A 146 -2.33 8.79 -24.39
C MET A 146 -1.76 7.54 -23.73
N MET A 147 -0.85 6.82 -24.39
CA MET A 147 -0.17 5.66 -23.80
C MET A 147 0.55 6.04 -22.51
N VAL A 148 1.29 7.16 -22.52
CA VAL A 148 1.94 7.68 -21.31
C VAL A 148 0.91 8.06 -20.24
N LEU A 149 -0.18 8.73 -20.63
CA LEU A 149 -1.19 9.19 -19.70
C LEU A 149 -1.98 8.04 -19.04
N GLN A 150 -2.15 6.90 -19.72
CA GLN A 150 -2.82 5.71 -19.20
C GLN A 150 -2.05 4.99 -18.07
N TYR A 151 -0.76 5.28 -17.89
CA TYR A 151 0.00 4.75 -16.75
C TYR A 151 -0.26 5.50 -15.44
N PHE A 152 -0.84 6.70 -15.49
CA PHE A 152 -1.16 7.46 -14.28
C PHE A 152 -2.49 7.03 -13.69
N ASN A 153 -2.57 6.99 -12.37
CA ASN A 153 -3.83 6.76 -11.68
C ASN A 153 -4.72 8.01 -11.66
N PHE A 154 -5.98 7.85 -11.21
CA PHE A 154 -6.97 8.93 -11.16
C PHE A 154 -6.46 10.17 -10.39
N ARG A 155 -5.78 9.99 -9.25
CA ARG A 155 -5.25 11.09 -8.44
C ARG A 155 -4.17 11.85 -9.19
N GLU A 156 -3.24 11.13 -9.80
CA GLU A 156 -2.14 11.71 -10.57
C GLU A 156 -2.69 12.51 -11.75
N LEU A 157 -3.63 11.95 -12.52
CA LEU A 157 -4.33 12.67 -13.60
C LEU A 157 -5.02 13.95 -13.08
N ALA A 158 -5.68 13.89 -11.92
CA ALA A 158 -6.31 15.05 -11.31
C ALA A 158 -5.30 16.14 -10.89
N VAL A 159 -4.07 15.77 -10.49
CA VAL A 159 -2.99 16.72 -10.22
C VAL A 159 -2.48 17.34 -11.52
N LEU A 160 -2.32 16.53 -12.57
CA LEU A 160 -1.81 16.96 -13.89
C LEU A 160 -2.73 17.99 -14.57
N LEU A 161 -4.03 18.01 -14.24
CA LEU A 161 -4.97 19.06 -14.69
C LEU A 161 -4.52 20.48 -14.32
N ARG A 162 -3.63 20.64 -13.33
CA ARG A 162 -3.17 21.94 -12.83
C ARG A 162 -1.86 22.44 -13.45
N VAL A 163 -1.27 21.68 -14.37
CA VAL A 163 0.05 21.99 -14.96
C VAL A 163 -0.03 23.17 -15.92
N SER A 164 -0.85 23.06 -16.97
CA SER A 164 -1.03 24.12 -17.98
C SER A 164 -2.38 23.99 -18.68
N LYS A 165 -2.80 25.04 -19.40
CA LYS A 165 -4.01 24.99 -20.24
C LYS A 165 -3.87 23.99 -21.41
N GLY A 166 -2.65 23.66 -21.84
CA GLY A 166 -2.38 22.62 -22.84
C GLY A 166 -2.63 21.24 -22.26
N TRP A 167 -2.06 20.97 -21.09
CA TRP A 167 -2.28 19.74 -20.33
C TRP A 167 -3.74 19.52 -20.00
N GLN A 168 -4.46 20.56 -19.56
CA GLN A 168 -5.89 20.47 -19.28
C GLN A 168 -6.71 20.06 -20.52
N ARG A 169 -6.35 20.54 -21.72
CA ARG A 169 -6.99 20.14 -22.98
C ARG A 169 -6.68 18.68 -23.34
N MET A 170 -5.42 18.26 -23.23
CA MET A 170 -5.01 16.87 -23.47
C MET A 170 -5.72 15.91 -22.51
N LEU A 171 -5.75 16.25 -21.22
CA LEU A 171 -6.44 15.50 -20.19
C LEU A 171 -7.97 15.62 -20.27
N SER A 172 -8.55 16.28 -21.27
CA SER A 172 -10.01 16.28 -21.45
C SER A 172 -10.52 15.06 -22.26
N GLN A 173 -9.62 14.17 -22.68
CA GLN A 173 -9.98 12.92 -23.36
C GLN A 173 -10.79 12.01 -22.42
N PRO A 174 -11.98 11.50 -22.82
CA PRO A 174 -12.85 10.71 -21.96
C PRO A 174 -12.23 9.43 -21.43
N ASP A 175 -11.42 8.76 -22.25
CA ASP A 175 -10.84 7.44 -21.95
C ASP A 175 -9.94 7.45 -20.70
N LEU A 176 -9.38 8.62 -20.36
CA LEU A 176 -8.56 8.82 -19.15
C LEU A 176 -9.39 8.90 -17.87
N TRP A 177 -10.71 9.08 -17.96
CA TRP A 177 -11.60 9.32 -16.81
C TRP A 177 -12.67 8.25 -16.66
N MET A 178 -12.51 7.09 -17.29
CA MET A 178 -13.45 5.98 -17.22
C MET A 178 -13.53 5.37 -15.81
N GLN A 179 -12.48 5.56 -15.02
CA GLN A 179 -12.38 5.13 -13.63
C GLN A 179 -12.37 6.35 -12.69
N LEU A 180 -13.30 6.39 -11.74
CA LEU A 180 -13.33 7.41 -10.68
C LEU A 180 -13.05 6.76 -9.32
N ASP A 181 -11.95 7.14 -8.68
CA ASP A 181 -11.61 6.67 -7.33
C ASP A 181 -11.20 7.85 -6.44
N PHE A 182 -12.06 8.19 -5.48
CA PHE A 182 -11.81 9.28 -4.54
C PHE A 182 -11.17 8.82 -3.21
N THR A 183 -10.69 7.58 -3.12
CA THR A 183 -10.11 7.02 -1.88
C THR A 183 -8.95 7.86 -1.33
N GLU A 184 -8.13 8.45 -2.21
CA GLU A 184 -7.02 9.31 -1.80
C GLU A 184 -7.41 10.80 -1.61
N ALA A 185 -8.70 11.14 -1.67
CA ALA A 185 -9.14 12.53 -1.51
C ALA A 185 -8.91 13.02 -0.07
N ARG A 186 -8.15 14.12 0.09
CA ARG A 186 -7.85 14.71 1.41
C ARG A 186 -8.99 15.51 2.03
N ARG A 187 -9.98 15.92 1.22
CA ARG A 187 -11.14 16.72 1.63
C ARG A 187 -12.39 16.08 1.07
N LYS A 188 -13.53 16.32 1.73
CA LYS A 188 -14.83 15.87 1.23
C LYS A 188 -15.07 16.35 -0.21
N VAL A 189 -15.46 15.42 -1.06
CA VAL A 189 -15.74 15.65 -2.47
C VAL A 189 -17.12 16.27 -2.60
N HIS A 190 -17.16 17.49 -3.13
CA HIS A 190 -18.40 18.21 -3.38
C HIS A 190 -19.00 17.82 -4.75
N TRP A 191 -20.32 17.93 -4.90
CA TRP A 191 -21.03 17.62 -6.15
C TRP A 191 -20.42 18.25 -7.41
N ARG A 192 -19.99 19.51 -7.35
CA ARG A 192 -19.41 20.21 -8.52
C ARG A 192 -18.13 19.52 -9.00
N SER A 193 -17.29 19.08 -8.07
CA SER A 193 -16.06 18.35 -8.39
C SER A 193 -16.38 16.99 -8.99
N PHE A 194 -17.26 16.21 -8.34
CA PHE A 194 -17.68 14.91 -8.83
C PHE A 194 -18.27 14.99 -10.24
N ARG A 195 -19.27 15.87 -10.44
CA ARG A 195 -19.92 16.11 -11.72
C ARG A 195 -18.93 16.49 -12.82
N ALA A 196 -17.91 17.29 -12.51
CA ALA A 196 -16.90 17.66 -13.49
C ALA A 196 -16.13 16.45 -14.04
N PHE A 197 -15.83 15.44 -13.20
CA PHE A 197 -15.17 14.22 -13.65
C PHE A 197 -16.11 13.30 -14.44
N VAL A 198 -17.36 13.14 -13.99
CA VAL A 198 -18.40 12.41 -14.77
C VAL A 198 -18.60 13.05 -16.16
N GLN A 199 -18.55 14.38 -16.25
CA GLN A 199 -18.67 15.07 -17.52
C GLN A 199 -17.45 14.87 -18.43
N ARG A 200 -16.23 14.79 -17.87
CA ARG A 200 -15.01 14.48 -18.65
C ARG A 200 -15.09 13.10 -19.29
N SER A 201 -15.59 12.10 -18.55
CA SER A 201 -15.82 10.76 -19.10
C SER A 201 -17.06 10.66 -19.99
N ARG A 202 -17.78 11.76 -20.23
CA ARG A 202 -19.05 11.80 -20.98
C ARG A 202 -20.10 10.83 -20.40
N ALA A 203 -20.08 10.64 -19.09
CA ALA A 203 -20.93 9.67 -18.38
C ALA A 203 -20.74 8.21 -18.84
N LEU A 204 -19.58 7.86 -19.40
CA LEU A 204 -19.26 6.49 -19.86
C LEU A 204 -18.43 5.69 -18.85
N LEU A 205 -18.52 6.04 -17.56
CA LEU A 205 -17.73 5.38 -16.52
C LEU A 205 -17.88 3.87 -16.55
N THR A 206 -16.75 3.16 -16.41
CA THR A 206 -16.69 1.70 -16.23
C THR A 206 -16.47 1.31 -14.78
N HIS A 207 -15.77 2.15 -14.01
CA HIS A 207 -15.44 1.89 -12.61
C HIS A 207 -15.68 3.13 -11.76
N ALA A 208 -16.35 2.97 -10.63
CA ALA A 208 -16.58 4.05 -9.68
C ALA A 208 -16.48 3.58 -8.21
N VAL A 209 -15.65 4.27 -7.43
CA VAL A 209 -15.56 4.14 -5.98
C VAL A 209 -16.11 5.40 -5.33
N MET A 210 -17.28 5.28 -4.72
CA MET A 210 -17.94 6.35 -3.97
C MET A 210 -17.40 6.36 -2.54
N THR A 211 -16.51 7.31 -2.27
CA THR A 211 -15.92 7.52 -0.94
C THR A 211 -15.58 8.99 -0.71
N ASN A 212 -15.65 9.40 0.56
CA ASN A 212 -15.39 10.75 1.02
C ASN A 212 -16.27 11.81 0.34
N ILE A 213 -17.48 11.46 -0.08
CA ILE A 213 -18.47 12.38 -0.65
C ILE A 213 -19.10 13.20 0.48
N SER A 214 -19.33 14.48 0.21
CA SER A 214 -20.07 15.34 1.13
C SER A 214 -21.53 14.88 1.25
N THR A 215 -21.99 14.66 2.49
CA THR A 215 -23.30 14.08 2.84
C THR A 215 -24.51 14.62 2.05
N PRO A 216 -24.70 15.94 1.83
CA PRO A 216 -25.87 16.45 1.10
C PRO A 216 -25.90 16.06 -0.39
N PHE A 217 -24.85 15.44 -0.93
CA PHE A 217 -24.76 15.10 -2.35
C PHE A 217 -24.68 13.60 -2.62
N GLN A 218 -24.73 12.75 -1.60
CA GLN A 218 -24.59 11.29 -1.77
C GLN A 218 -25.66 10.71 -2.70
N GLU A 219 -26.94 11.03 -2.48
CA GLU A 219 -28.06 10.59 -3.33
C GLU A 219 -27.87 11.05 -4.79
N ARG A 220 -27.51 12.32 -4.97
CA ARG A 220 -27.27 12.90 -6.30
C ARG A 220 -26.08 12.25 -7.03
N VAL A 221 -25.07 11.82 -6.29
CA VAL A 221 -23.92 11.06 -6.82
C VAL A 221 -24.38 9.68 -7.27
N LEU A 222 -25.17 8.97 -6.46
CA LEU A 222 -25.71 7.65 -6.81
C LEU A 222 -26.61 7.72 -8.06
N GLU A 223 -27.49 8.72 -8.15
CA GLU A 223 -28.31 8.97 -9.34
C GLU A 223 -27.47 9.26 -10.60
N ALA A 224 -26.34 9.94 -10.45
CA ALA A 224 -25.44 10.22 -11.57
C ALA A 224 -24.71 8.96 -12.03
N LEU A 225 -24.29 8.12 -11.08
CA LEU A 225 -23.64 6.84 -11.35
C LEU A 225 -24.60 5.84 -12.01
N SER A 226 -25.85 5.77 -11.58
CA SER A 226 -26.83 4.84 -12.18
C SER A 226 -27.18 5.14 -13.63
N ARG A 227 -26.98 6.40 -14.05
CA ARG A 227 -27.13 6.85 -15.45
C ARG A 227 -25.94 6.54 -16.34
N CYS A 228 -24.85 6.00 -15.79
CA CYS A 228 -23.67 5.62 -16.59
C CYS A 228 -23.91 4.23 -17.22
N PRO A 229 -24.11 4.12 -18.54
CA PRO A 229 -24.55 2.87 -19.17
C PRO A 229 -23.45 1.81 -19.26
N LYS A 230 -22.17 2.19 -19.10
CA LYS A 230 -21.01 1.30 -19.18
C LYS A 230 -20.46 0.91 -17.81
N LEU A 231 -21.16 1.23 -16.72
CA LEU A 231 -20.66 0.99 -15.37
C LEU A 231 -20.62 -0.52 -15.08
N GLU A 232 -19.40 -1.07 -14.96
CA GLU A 232 -19.12 -2.48 -14.71
C GLU A 232 -18.79 -2.75 -13.23
N HIS A 233 -18.18 -1.79 -12.55
CA HIS A 233 -17.83 -1.90 -11.14
C HIS A 233 -18.28 -0.67 -10.34
N LEU A 234 -18.98 -0.93 -9.23
CA LEU A 234 -19.42 0.08 -8.28
C LEU A 234 -19.08 -0.33 -6.86
N GLU A 235 -18.35 0.53 -6.16
CA GLU A 235 -18.06 0.39 -4.74
C GLU A 235 -18.61 1.59 -3.96
N ILE A 236 -19.43 1.31 -2.94
CA ILE A 236 -20.07 2.31 -2.09
C ILE A 236 -19.45 2.19 -0.69
N ARG A 237 -18.54 3.11 -0.35
CA ARG A 237 -17.85 3.14 0.96
C ARG A 237 -18.46 4.10 1.97
N ASP A 238 -19.06 5.18 1.49
CA ASP A 238 -19.65 6.17 2.38
C ASP A 238 -20.95 5.67 3.01
N PRO A 239 -21.26 6.10 4.25
CA PRO A 239 -22.54 5.78 4.89
C PRO A 239 -23.70 6.36 4.10
N ILE A 240 -24.68 5.54 3.74
CA ILE A 240 -25.95 5.95 3.17
C ILE A 240 -27.02 5.93 4.26
N THR A 241 -27.58 7.09 4.58
CA THR A 241 -28.57 7.28 5.66
C THR A 241 -29.91 6.58 5.42
N GLN A 242 -30.32 6.41 4.16
CA GLN A 242 -31.52 5.68 3.78
C GLN A 242 -31.19 4.70 2.64
N PRO A 243 -30.81 3.45 2.95
CA PRO A 243 -30.53 2.44 1.92
C PRO A 243 -31.80 1.96 1.20
N ASN A 244 -32.99 2.28 1.73
CA ASN A 244 -34.27 1.94 1.12
C ASN A 244 -34.41 2.67 -0.22
N GLY A 245 -34.43 1.92 -1.32
CA GLY A 245 -34.48 2.45 -2.69
C GLY A 245 -33.15 2.43 -3.44
N LEU A 246 -32.03 2.04 -2.80
CA LEU A 246 -30.74 1.90 -3.49
C LEU A 246 -30.82 0.93 -4.68
N CYS A 247 -31.57 -0.17 -4.54
CA CYS A 247 -31.84 -1.10 -5.63
C CYS A 247 -32.60 -0.45 -6.79
N ASP A 248 -33.53 0.45 -6.48
CA ASP A 248 -34.35 1.10 -7.50
C ASP A 248 -33.52 2.09 -8.32
N VAL A 249 -32.55 2.76 -7.68
CA VAL A 249 -31.62 3.68 -8.35
C VAL A 249 -30.78 2.94 -9.41
N PHE A 250 -30.30 1.73 -9.12
CA PHE A 250 -29.41 0.97 -10.01
C PHE A 250 -30.12 -0.08 -10.87
N ARG A 251 -31.46 -0.13 -10.87
CA ARG A 251 -32.24 -1.11 -11.63
C ARG A 251 -31.91 -1.12 -13.13
N SER A 252 -31.54 0.03 -13.69
CA SER A 252 -31.19 0.17 -15.12
C SER A 252 -29.72 -0.12 -15.44
N SER A 253 -28.87 -0.39 -14.45
CA SER A 253 -27.42 -0.58 -14.62
C SER A 253 -27.07 -2.03 -15.01
N THR A 254 -27.50 -2.45 -16.19
CA THR A 254 -27.44 -3.87 -16.62
C THR A 254 -26.04 -4.39 -16.95
N GLN A 255 -25.04 -3.52 -17.09
CA GLN A 255 -23.63 -3.90 -17.34
C GLN A 255 -22.83 -4.13 -16.05
N LEU A 256 -23.44 -3.93 -14.88
CA LEU A 256 -22.73 -4.04 -13.61
C LEU A 256 -22.35 -5.49 -13.32
N ARG A 257 -21.03 -5.74 -13.28
CA ARG A 257 -20.41 -7.04 -12.97
C ARG A 257 -20.00 -7.14 -11.51
N SER A 258 -19.70 -6.02 -10.86
CA SER A 258 -19.24 -6.02 -9.47
C SER A 258 -19.91 -4.90 -8.67
N LEU A 259 -20.51 -5.28 -7.55
CA LEU A 259 -21.15 -4.38 -6.60
C LEU A 259 -20.61 -4.65 -5.19
N ILE A 260 -20.02 -3.63 -4.58
CA ILE A 260 -19.47 -3.69 -3.23
C ILE A 260 -20.13 -2.60 -2.38
N ILE A 261 -20.71 -2.98 -1.25
CA ILE A 261 -21.33 -2.06 -0.29
C ILE A 261 -20.64 -2.25 1.06
N ALA A 262 -19.96 -1.20 1.51
CA ALA A 262 -19.15 -1.23 2.72
C ALA A 262 -19.99 -1.25 4.01
N LYS A 263 -19.31 -1.54 5.13
CA LYS A 263 -19.90 -1.80 6.45
C LYS A 263 -20.80 -0.67 6.98
N GLN A 264 -20.54 0.56 6.57
CA GLN A 264 -21.27 1.74 7.05
C GLN A 264 -22.68 1.87 6.47
N THR A 265 -23.01 1.10 5.43
CA THR A 265 -24.32 1.13 4.78
C THR A 265 -25.07 -0.19 5.04
N PRO A 266 -26.10 -0.18 5.91
CA PRO A 266 -26.88 -1.39 6.17
C PRO A 266 -27.71 -1.78 4.94
N VAL A 267 -27.70 -3.05 4.56
CA VAL A 267 -28.46 -3.56 3.40
C VAL A 267 -29.34 -4.71 3.83
N ALA A 268 -30.64 -4.50 3.74
CA ALA A 268 -31.64 -5.53 4.04
C ALA A 268 -31.59 -6.69 3.01
N GLN A 269 -31.85 -7.91 3.46
CA GLN A 269 -31.95 -9.10 2.60
C GLN A 269 -32.95 -8.95 1.44
N GLU A 270 -34.05 -8.21 1.61
CA GLU A 270 -34.95 -7.87 0.50
C GLU A 270 -34.25 -7.10 -0.62
N ASN A 271 -33.29 -6.23 -0.27
CA ASN A 271 -32.53 -5.42 -1.22
C ASN A 271 -31.42 -6.24 -1.88
N ILE A 272 -30.78 -7.15 -1.14
CA ILE A 272 -29.84 -8.13 -1.70
C ILE A 272 -30.51 -8.95 -2.81
N ALA A 273 -31.69 -9.51 -2.52
CA ALA A 273 -32.46 -10.28 -3.48
C ALA A 273 -32.90 -9.44 -4.71
N LYS A 274 -33.31 -8.18 -4.49
CA LYS A 274 -33.63 -7.23 -5.58
C LYS A 274 -32.42 -6.88 -6.44
N PHE A 275 -31.24 -6.69 -5.86
CA PHE A 275 -30.00 -6.46 -6.62
C PHE A 275 -29.69 -7.65 -7.53
N LEU A 276 -29.72 -8.86 -6.98
CA LEU A 276 -29.49 -10.09 -7.74
C LEU A 276 -30.53 -10.30 -8.85
N SER A 277 -31.78 -9.89 -8.63
CA SER A 277 -32.84 -9.99 -9.62
C SER A 277 -32.74 -8.94 -10.74
N SER A 278 -32.28 -7.73 -10.43
CA SER A 278 -32.18 -6.63 -11.39
C SER A 278 -30.86 -6.60 -12.17
N LEU A 279 -29.77 -7.08 -11.56
CA LEU A 279 -28.42 -7.02 -12.12
C LEU A 279 -28.00 -8.39 -12.66
N SER A 280 -28.47 -8.74 -13.86
CA SER A 280 -28.29 -10.08 -14.45
C SER A 280 -26.85 -10.42 -14.84
N GLN A 281 -25.98 -9.42 -15.03
CA GLN A 281 -24.56 -9.60 -15.36
C GLN A 281 -23.65 -9.61 -14.12
N LEU A 282 -24.23 -9.58 -12.91
CA LEU A 282 -23.45 -9.48 -11.69
C LEU A 282 -22.63 -10.75 -11.46
N GLU A 283 -21.31 -10.59 -11.41
CA GLU A 283 -20.33 -11.65 -11.13
C GLU A 283 -19.88 -11.63 -9.66
N ARG A 284 -19.87 -10.45 -9.03
CA ARG A 284 -19.40 -10.27 -7.66
C ARG A 284 -20.33 -9.37 -6.87
N LEU A 285 -20.85 -9.89 -5.76
CA LEU A 285 -21.62 -9.12 -4.78
C LEU A 285 -20.92 -9.17 -3.42
N GLU A 286 -20.64 -7.99 -2.86
CA GLU A 286 -20.16 -7.87 -1.47
C GLU A 286 -21.03 -6.90 -0.68
N VAL A 287 -21.53 -7.37 0.46
CA VAL A 287 -22.34 -6.57 1.39
C VAL A 287 -21.75 -6.74 2.79
N HIS A 288 -21.09 -5.70 3.28
CA HIS A 288 -20.35 -5.76 4.55
C HIS A 288 -21.20 -5.41 5.79
N ASN A 289 -22.51 -5.18 5.61
CA ASN A 289 -23.47 -4.96 6.68
C ASN A 289 -24.87 -5.40 6.25
N ALA A 290 -25.05 -6.70 6.05
CA ALA A 290 -26.31 -7.32 5.72
C ALA A 290 -27.26 -7.31 6.92
N GLN A 291 -28.54 -7.09 6.67
CA GLN A 291 -29.59 -6.97 7.68
C GLN A 291 -30.75 -7.95 7.39
N PRO A 292 -31.41 -8.49 8.42
CA PRO A 292 -32.54 -9.41 8.23
C PRO A 292 -33.75 -8.70 7.60
N SER A 293 -34.65 -9.45 6.99
CA SER A 293 -35.86 -8.92 6.34
C SER A 293 -37.08 -9.80 6.61
N PRO A 294 -38.31 -9.27 6.55
CA PRO A 294 -39.52 -10.09 6.58
C PRO A 294 -39.51 -11.09 5.42
N GLU A 295 -39.86 -12.34 5.69
CA GLU A 295 -39.85 -13.41 4.68
C GLU A 295 -40.72 -13.08 3.46
N SER A 296 -41.87 -12.45 3.68
CA SER A 296 -42.79 -12.02 2.62
C SER A 296 -42.22 -11.02 1.61
N LYS A 297 -41.07 -10.39 1.90
CA LYS A 297 -40.43 -9.41 1.02
C LYS A 297 -39.18 -9.93 0.32
N VAL A 298 -38.71 -11.12 0.69
CA VAL A 298 -37.46 -11.69 0.17
C VAL A 298 -37.78 -12.62 -0.99
N HIS A 299 -37.47 -12.18 -2.21
CA HIS A 299 -37.70 -12.94 -3.43
C HIS A 299 -36.39 -13.08 -4.20
N TRP A 300 -35.69 -14.20 -3.99
CA TRP A 300 -34.48 -14.52 -4.73
C TRP A 300 -34.81 -14.95 -6.16
N PRO A 301 -33.97 -14.61 -7.15
CA PRO A 301 -34.12 -15.11 -8.51
C PRO A 301 -33.84 -16.60 -8.55
N SER A 302 -34.49 -17.34 -9.47
CA SER A 302 -34.33 -18.79 -9.60
C SER A 302 -32.98 -19.20 -10.21
N HIS A 303 -32.34 -18.33 -10.99
CA HIS A 303 -31.12 -18.66 -11.73
C HIS A 303 -30.16 -17.46 -11.83
N LEU A 304 -28.92 -17.67 -11.40
CA LEU A 304 -27.84 -16.67 -11.35
C LEU A 304 -26.57 -17.25 -12.00
N PRO A 305 -26.50 -17.28 -13.35
CA PRO A 305 -25.42 -17.97 -14.05
C PRO A 305 -24.09 -17.22 -14.01
N ASN A 306 -24.11 -15.90 -13.91
CA ASN A 306 -22.87 -15.11 -13.98
C ASN A 306 -22.20 -14.93 -12.61
N LEU A 307 -22.92 -15.21 -11.53
CA LEU A 307 -22.46 -14.96 -10.17
C LEU A 307 -21.34 -15.93 -9.80
N LYS A 308 -20.16 -15.37 -9.51
CA LYS A 308 -18.93 -16.09 -9.14
C LYS A 308 -18.55 -15.90 -7.69
N SER A 309 -18.86 -14.74 -7.09
CA SER A 309 -18.44 -14.42 -5.72
C SER A 309 -19.56 -13.76 -4.92
N ILE A 310 -19.81 -14.27 -3.72
CA ILE A 310 -20.71 -13.67 -2.73
C ILE A 310 -19.95 -13.45 -1.42
N THR A 311 -19.98 -12.22 -0.91
CA THR A 311 -19.51 -11.89 0.45
C THR A 311 -20.62 -11.22 1.23
N LEU A 312 -21.04 -11.81 2.34
CA LEU A 312 -22.02 -11.23 3.26
C LEU A 312 -21.44 -11.15 4.67
N LEU A 313 -21.55 -9.98 5.29
CA LEU A 313 -21.10 -9.69 6.65
C LEU A 313 -22.27 -9.15 7.46
N THR A 314 -22.44 -9.55 8.71
CA THR A 314 -23.47 -8.99 9.58
C THR A 314 -23.01 -8.82 11.01
N GLU A 315 -23.49 -7.77 11.66
CA GLU A 315 -23.44 -7.57 13.12
C GLU A 315 -24.84 -7.69 13.75
N ALA A 316 -25.86 -8.02 12.93
CA ALA A 316 -27.22 -8.19 13.41
C ALA A 316 -27.37 -9.53 14.13
N SER A 317 -28.10 -9.52 15.25
CA SER A 317 -28.53 -10.76 15.90
C SER A 317 -29.48 -11.54 14.99
N ILE A 318 -29.56 -12.85 15.22
CA ILE A 318 -30.49 -13.74 14.52
C ILE A 318 -31.92 -13.24 14.76
N PRO A 319 -32.71 -13.03 13.68
CA PRO A 319 -34.04 -12.48 13.83
C PRO A 319 -35.02 -13.52 14.43
N PRO A 320 -36.14 -13.07 15.01
CA PRO A 320 -37.21 -13.98 15.43
C PRO A 320 -37.84 -14.72 14.22
N PRO A 321 -38.60 -15.80 14.45
CA PRO A 321 -39.31 -16.53 13.40
C PRO A 321 -40.17 -15.62 12.51
N GLY A 322 -40.32 -15.98 11.22
CA GLY A 322 -41.02 -15.17 10.20
C GLY A 322 -40.16 -14.08 9.55
N ARG A 323 -38.87 -14.06 9.84
CA ARG A 323 -37.87 -13.20 9.19
C ARG A 323 -36.73 -14.03 8.63
N VAL A 324 -36.26 -13.61 7.47
CA VAL A 324 -35.09 -14.15 6.79
C VAL A 324 -33.81 -13.58 7.45
N PRO A 325 -32.89 -14.44 7.89
CA PRO A 325 -31.60 -14.04 8.48
C PRO A 325 -30.71 -13.23 7.53
N ALA A 326 -29.82 -12.40 8.08
CA ALA A 326 -29.01 -11.45 7.32
C ALA A 326 -28.04 -12.08 6.30
N LEU A 327 -27.52 -13.28 6.56
CA LEU A 327 -26.62 -14.04 5.67
C LEU A 327 -27.35 -15.15 4.91
N TYR A 328 -28.68 -15.07 4.77
CA TYR A 328 -29.47 -16.09 4.08
C TYR A 328 -29.06 -16.23 2.61
N ILE A 329 -28.92 -17.49 2.20
CA ILE A 329 -28.82 -17.93 0.81
C ILE A 329 -29.84 -19.07 0.62
N PRO A 330 -30.66 -19.07 -0.44
CA PRO A 330 -31.72 -20.07 -0.59
C PRO A 330 -31.21 -21.52 -0.59
N PRO A 331 -31.83 -22.43 0.18
CA PRO A 331 -31.53 -23.84 0.11
C PRO A 331 -31.89 -24.40 -1.27
N ALA A 332 -31.17 -25.42 -1.73
CA ALA A 332 -31.46 -26.09 -2.99
C ALA A 332 -32.59 -27.14 -2.85
N THR A 333 -33.76 -26.74 -2.35
CA THR A 333 -34.97 -27.57 -2.30
C THR A 333 -35.83 -27.37 -3.55
N GLU A 334 -36.68 -28.34 -3.88
CA GLU A 334 -37.55 -28.30 -5.07
C GLU A 334 -38.45 -27.05 -5.13
N SER A 335 -38.83 -26.51 -3.96
CA SER A 335 -39.74 -25.36 -3.84
C SER A 335 -39.05 -23.99 -3.81
N MET A 336 -37.76 -23.89 -3.49
CA MET A 336 -37.05 -22.60 -3.28
C MET A 336 -35.59 -22.62 -3.77
N SER A 337 -35.32 -23.21 -4.92
CA SER A 337 -33.95 -23.28 -5.45
C SER A 337 -33.52 -22.00 -6.21
N CYS A 338 -32.39 -21.45 -5.80
CA CYS A 338 -31.62 -20.49 -6.58
C CYS A 338 -30.39 -21.20 -7.15
N SER A 339 -30.37 -21.42 -8.47
CA SER A 339 -29.24 -22.06 -9.14
C SER A 339 -28.10 -21.07 -9.39
N MET A 340 -26.92 -21.35 -8.83
CA MET A 340 -25.69 -20.56 -8.99
C MET A 340 -24.56 -21.47 -9.51
N PRO A 341 -24.60 -21.88 -10.78
CA PRO A 341 -23.71 -22.93 -11.31
C PRO A 341 -22.24 -22.53 -11.39
N ASN A 342 -21.94 -21.23 -11.39
CA ASN A 342 -20.58 -20.69 -11.53
C ASN A 342 -20.04 -20.03 -10.25
N LEU A 343 -20.67 -20.31 -9.10
CA LEU A 343 -20.20 -19.77 -7.82
C LEU A 343 -18.84 -20.41 -7.45
N GLU A 344 -17.81 -19.57 -7.35
CA GLU A 344 -16.43 -19.94 -7.06
C GLU A 344 -15.99 -19.50 -5.66
N GLU A 345 -16.50 -18.38 -5.15
CA GLU A 345 -16.13 -17.84 -3.84
C GLU A 345 -17.36 -17.51 -2.97
N LEU A 346 -17.31 -17.95 -1.71
CA LEU A 346 -18.33 -17.65 -0.71
C LEU A 346 -17.68 -17.26 0.62
N ARG A 347 -17.97 -16.04 1.07
CA ARG A 347 -17.53 -15.52 2.39
C ARG A 347 -18.74 -15.07 3.21
N LEU A 348 -18.91 -15.67 4.39
CA LEU A 348 -19.99 -15.37 5.32
C LEU A 348 -19.41 -15.07 6.69
N GLU A 349 -19.69 -13.88 7.23
CA GLU A 349 -19.19 -13.47 8.54
C GLU A 349 -20.30 -12.91 9.43
N SER A 350 -20.41 -13.42 10.66
CA SER A 350 -21.43 -13.07 11.65
C SER A 350 -20.78 -12.69 12.98
N TYR A 351 -20.86 -11.42 13.37
CA TYR A 351 -20.35 -10.94 14.66
C TYR A 351 -21.42 -10.14 15.40
N PRO A 352 -22.49 -10.81 15.90
CA PRO A 352 -23.55 -10.11 16.59
C PRO A 352 -23.06 -9.54 17.93
N LYS A 353 -23.62 -8.41 18.36
CA LYS A 353 -23.29 -7.78 19.66
C LYS A 353 -23.50 -8.71 20.84
N VAL A 354 -24.52 -9.57 20.75
CA VAL A 354 -24.81 -10.64 21.69
C VAL A 354 -24.58 -11.94 20.95
N TRP A 355 -23.70 -12.78 21.48
CA TRP A 355 -23.35 -14.05 20.85
C TRP A 355 -24.58 -14.94 20.70
N ALA A 356 -24.77 -15.47 19.50
CA ALA A 356 -25.78 -16.48 19.18
C ALA A 356 -25.27 -17.32 17.99
N PRO A 357 -25.50 -18.64 17.98
CA PRO A 357 -25.04 -19.52 16.91
C PRO A 357 -25.79 -19.24 15.61
N TYR A 358 -25.08 -18.77 14.58
CA TYR A 358 -25.67 -18.48 13.27
C TYR A 358 -25.66 -19.73 12.39
N TYR A 359 -26.83 -20.28 12.02
CA TYR A 359 -26.91 -21.48 11.19
C TYR A 359 -26.94 -21.15 9.69
N LEU A 360 -26.25 -21.95 8.88
CA LEU A 360 -26.33 -21.85 7.41
C LEU A 360 -27.71 -22.33 6.93
N SER A 361 -28.26 -21.63 5.94
CA SER A 361 -29.53 -21.98 5.31
C SER A 361 -29.40 -22.93 4.11
N PHE A 362 -28.18 -23.36 3.78
CA PHE A 362 -27.85 -24.18 2.61
C PHE A 362 -26.67 -25.10 2.92
N ASP A 363 -26.46 -26.11 2.07
CA ASP A 363 -25.29 -26.99 2.12
C ASP A 363 -24.26 -26.58 1.03
N PRO A 364 -23.01 -26.22 1.38
CA PRO A 364 -21.98 -25.85 0.42
C PRO A 364 -21.69 -26.87 -0.68
N ILE A 365 -21.93 -28.17 -0.43
CA ILE A 365 -21.68 -29.23 -1.43
C ILE A 365 -22.49 -29.04 -2.73
N ARG A 366 -23.59 -28.28 -2.66
CA ARG A 366 -24.46 -27.98 -3.82
C ARG A 366 -23.76 -27.08 -4.85
N TYR A 367 -22.71 -26.37 -4.46
CA TYR A 367 -21.94 -25.50 -5.35
C TYR A 367 -20.69 -26.24 -5.85
N SER A 368 -20.86 -27.00 -6.93
CA SER A 368 -19.83 -27.88 -7.47
C SER A 368 -18.58 -27.16 -7.98
N ARG A 369 -18.64 -25.85 -8.26
CA ARG A 369 -17.50 -25.02 -8.67
C ARG A 369 -16.89 -24.18 -7.53
N LEU A 370 -17.36 -24.36 -6.30
CA LEU A 370 -16.89 -23.57 -5.16
C LEU A 370 -15.43 -23.90 -4.81
N ARG A 371 -14.55 -22.93 -5.01
CA ARG A 371 -13.12 -23.04 -4.74
C ARG A 371 -12.75 -22.43 -3.39
N ARG A 372 -13.43 -21.36 -2.97
CA ARG A 372 -13.11 -20.63 -1.75
C ARG A 372 -14.31 -20.54 -0.82
N LEU A 373 -14.17 -21.06 0.40
CA LEU A 373 -15.16 -20.96 1.46
C LEU A 373 -14.54 -20.33 2.71
N ASP A 374 -15.11 -19.21 3.16
CA ASP A 374 -14.67 -18.47 4.34
C ASP A 374 -15.86 -18.24 5.28
N LEU A 375 -15.85 -18.90 6.44
CA LEU A 375 -16.93 -18.88 7.42
C LEU A 375 -16.43 -18.29 8.73
N LYS A 376 -17.02 -17.19 9.17
CA LYS A 376 -16.66 -16.55 10.43
C LYS A 376 -17.86 -16.32 11.34
N GLY A 377 -17.80 -16.76 12.59
CA GLY A 377 -18.91 -16.53 13.53
C GLY A 377 -20.17 -17.34 13.22
N VAL A 378 -20.04 -18.39 12.41
CA VAL A 378 -21.14 -19.27 11.96
C VAL A 378 -21.07 -20.59 12.73
N PHE A 379 -22.24 -21.17 13.02
CA PHE A 379 -22.36 -22.52 13.55
C PHE A 379 -22.04 -23.55 12.45
N ILE A 380 -21.02 -24.36 12.68
CA ILE A 380 -20.60 -25.44 11.78
C ILE A 380 -21.34 -26.71 12.22
N GLY A 381 -22.23 -27.21 11.36
CA GLY A 381 -23.01 -28.42 11.66
C GLY A 381 -23.77 -28.93 10.45
N THR A 382 -23.76 -30.25 10.27
CA THR A 382 -24.62 -31.04 9.37
C THR A 382 -24.55 -30.72 7.86
N PHE A 383 -23.51 -30.02 7.38
CA PHE A 383 -23.30 -29.79 5.94
C PHE A 383 -22.02 -30.46 5.44
N SER A 384 -21.91 -30.64 4.11
CA SER A 384 -20.79 -31.29 3.45
C SER A 384 -19.95 -30.28 2.67
N LEU A 385 -18.68 -30.62 2.41
CA LEU A 385 -17.75 -29.76 1.66
C LEU A 385 -17.58 -30.27 0.22
N PRO A 386 -17.62 -29.38 -0.80
CA PRO A 386 -17.46 -29.80 -2.19
C PRO A 386 -16.00 -30.18 -2.52
N PRO A 387 -15.76 -31.18 -3.38
CA PRO A 387 -14.42 -31.63 -3.75
C PRO A 387 -13.61 -30.62 -4.58
N SER A 388 -14.26 -29.59 -5.12
CA SER A 388 -13.63 -28.49 -5.85
C SER A 388 -12.95 -27.46 -4.95
N LEU A 389 -13.10 -27.56 -3.63
CA LEU A 389 -12.59 -26.59 -2.68
C LEU A 389 -11.05 -26.55 -2.68
N GLU A 390 -10.52 -25.37 -2.89
CA GLU A 390 -9.10 -25.02 -2.94
C GLU A 390 -8.66 -24.33 -1.62
N TYR A 391 -9.55 -23.52 -1.04
CA TYR A 391 -9.34 -22.74 0.17
C TYR A 391 -10.52 -22.90 1.15
N LEU A 392 -10.21 -23.31 2.39
CA LEU A 392 -11.15 -23.34 3.51
C LEU A 392 -10.63 -22.51 4.67
N SER A 393 -11.45 -21.55 5.11
CA SER A 393 -11.22 -20.75 6.32
C SER A 393 -12.43 -20.83 7.23
N ILE A 394 -12.21 -21.24 8.47
CA ILE A 394 -13.23 -21.24 9.52
C ILE A 394 -12.67 -20.49 10.72
N HIS A 395 -13.37 -19.46 11.16
CA HIS A 395 -12.97 -18.67 12.31
C HIS A 395 -14.13 -18.42 13.28
N ALA A 396 -13.89 -18.57 14.58
CA ALA A 396 -14.84 -18.25 15.64
C ALA A 396 -16.23 -18.90 15.46
N GLY A 397 -16.28 -20.21 15.21
CA GLY A 397 -17.52 -20.97 15.00
C GLY A 397 -17.81 -21.99 16.10
N ALA A 398 -19.08 -22.15 16.47
CA ALA A 398 -19.52 -23.23 17.34
C ALA A 398 -19.85 -24.49 16.54
N ALA A 399 -19.78 -25.65 17.19
CA ALA A 399 -20.14 -26.95 16.65
C ALA A 399 -21.06 -27.67 17.64
N PRO A 400 -21.81 -28.70 17.19
CA PRO A 400 -22.56 -29.58 18.09
C PRO A 400 -21.65 -30.14 19.20
N PRO A 401 -22.07 -30.07 20.48
CA PRO A 401 -21.27 -30.61 21.58
C PRO A 401 -21.15 -32.13 21.44
N GLY A 402 -19.93 -32.65 21.63
CA GLY A 402 -19.65 -34.09 21.60
C GLY A 402 -19.34 -34.65 20.21
N GLU A 403 -19.47 -33.88 19.14
CA GLU A 403 -19.00 -34.27 17.81
C GLU A 403 -17.52 -33.89 17.61
N GLU A 404 -16.68 -34.87 17.28
CA GLU A 404 -15.25 -34.65 17.01
C GLU A 404 -14.99 -34.07 15.60
N PHE A 405 -15.99 -34.18 14.72
CA PHE A 405 -15.95 -33.67 13.35
C PHE A 405 -17.34 -33.15 12.94
N PRO A 406 -17.54 -31.82 12.87
CA PRO A 406 -18.88 -31.20 12.79
C PRO A 406 -19.47 -31.14 11.37
N PHE A 407 -18.99 -31.98 10.46
CA PHE A 407 -19.48 -32.05 9.08
C PHE A 407 -20.23 -33.38 8.87
N SER A 408 -21.08 -33.43 7.85
CA SER A 408 -21.92 -34.61 7.61
C SER A 408 -21.11 -35.92 7.55
N PRO A 409 -21.51 -36.97 8.29
CA PRO A 409 -20.85 -38.27 8.26
C PRO A 409 -21.24 -39.12 7.05
N GLU A 410 -22.27 -38.70 6.29
CA GLU A 410 -22.92 -39.51 5.25
C GLU A 410 -22.06 -39.72 4.00
N GLN A 411 -21.02 -38.91 3.80
CA GLN A 411 -20.12 -39.02 2.66
C GLN A 411 -18.65 -39.00 3.12
N PRO A 412 -17.77 -39.80 2.49
CA PRO A 412 -16.35 -39.69 2.75
C PRO A 412 -15.88 -38.30 2.35
N LEU A 413 -15.19 -37.63 3.26
CA LEU A 413 -14.56 -36.35 2.98
C LEU A 413 -13.52 -36.57 1.88
N HIS A 414 -13.64 -35.88 0.75
CA HIS A 414 -12.69 -35.98 -0.37
C HIS A 414 -12.45 -34.59 -0.94
N LEU A 415 -11.27 -34.02 -0.66
CA LEU A 415 -10.93 -32.63 -0.97
C LEU A 415 -9.57 -32.57 -1.69
N PRO A 416 -9.45 -33.15 -2.90
CA PRO A 416 -8.16 -33.32 -3.58
C PRO A 416 -7.48 -32.01 -3.97
N ASN A 417 -8.26 -30.93 -4.15
CA ASN A 417 -7.75 -29.63 -4.58
C ASN A 417 -7.43 -28.70 -3.39
N LEU A 418 -7.73 -29.10 -2.16
CA LEU A 418 -7.57 -28.25 -0.99
C LEU A 418 -6.08 -28.05 -0.73
N HIS A 419 -5.62 -26.82 -0.90
CA HIS A 419 -4.23 -26.42 -0.66
C HIS A 419 -4.09 -25.48 0.54
N THR A 420 -5.17 -24.79 0.96
CA THR A 420 -5.16 -23.88 2.11
C THR A 420 -6.25 -24.23 3.10
N LEU A 421 -5.84 -24.54 4.34
CA LEU A 421 -6.73 -24.79 5.47
C LEU A 421 -6.40 -23.83 6.62
N MET A 422 -7.40 -23.06 7.05
CA MET A 422 -7.27 -22.11 8.16
C MET A 422 -8.38 -22.36 9.18
N LEU A 423 -7.98 -22.71 10.41
CA LEU A 423 -8.85 -23.00 11.53
C LEU A 423 -8.46 -22.07 12.68
N ARG A 424 -9.36 -21.17 13.08
CA ARG A 424 -9.04 -20.11 14.05
C ARG A 424 -10.10 -19.96 15.12
N ASP A 425 -9.72 -19.89 16.39
CA ASP A 425 -10.66 -19.69 17.50
C ASP A 425 -11.74 -20.79 17.56
N LEU A 426 -11.32 -22.06 17.46
CA LEU A 426 -12.22 -23.20 17.39
C LEU A 426 -11.93 -24.19 18.53
N ILE A 427 -12.88 -24.32 19.46
CA ILE A 427 -12.77 -25.21 20.62
C ILE A 427 -12.93 -26.69 20.27
N TRP A 428 -13.55 -27.01 19.13
CA TRP A 428 -13.85 -28.36 18.68
C TRP A 428 -12.79 -28.94 17.74
N VAL A 429 -11.77 -28.16 17.38
CA VAL A 429 -10.67 -28.65 16.54
C VAL A 429 -9.72 -29.51 17.38
N THR A 430 -9.69 -30.80 17.04
CA THR A 430 -8.86 -31.82 17.69
C THR A 430 -7.86 -32.45 16.73
N TYR A 431 -7.02 -33.34 17.26
CA TYR A 431 -6.22 -34.29 16.47
C TYR A 431 -7.06 -34.98 15.38
N ARG A 432 -8.24 -35.53 15.75
CA ARG A 432 -9.11 -36.27 14.83
C ARG A 432 -9.65 -35.37 13.74
N THR A 433 -9.99 -34.12 14.07
CA THR A 433 -10.44 -33.12 13.10
C THR A 433 -9.36 -32.87 12.04
N LEU A 434 -8.11 -32.64 12.45
CA LEU A 434 -7.00 -32.44 11.52
C LEU A 434 -6.67 -33.71 10.72
N HIS A 435 -6.68 -34.87 11.36
CA HIS A 435 -6.48 -36.15 10.67
C HIS A 435 -7.52 -36.34 9.56
N ARG A 436 -8.80 -36.03 9.81
CA ARG A 436 -9.85 -36.08 8.78
C ARG A 436 -9.54 -35.17 7.58
N PHE A 437 -9.12 -33.93 7.83
CA PHE A 437 -8.79 -33.00 6.76
C PHE A 437 -7.50 -33.34 6.01
N ILE A 438 -6.50 -33.91 6.67
CA ILE A 438 -5.19 -34.15 6.07
C ILE A 438 -5.13 -35.54 5.43
N VAL A 439 -5.60 -36.56 6.15
CA VAL A 439 -5.48 -37.98 5.78
C VAL A 439 -6.69 -38.41 4.99
N ASP A 440 -7.87 -38.38 5.60
CA ASP A 440 -9.08 -38.95 5.01
C ASP A 440 -9.47 -38.20 3.73
N SER A 441 -9.27 -36.88 3.70
CA SER A 441 -9.64 -36.04 2.55
C SER A 441 -8.70 -36.12 1.34
N LYS A 442 -7.50 -36.70 1.50
CA LYS A 442 -6.41 -36.70 0.50
C LYS A 442 -6.04 -35.29 0.01
N ALA A 443 -6.15 -34.28 0.87
CA ALA A 443 -5.81 -32.91 0.54
C ALA A 443 -4.30 -32.73 0.32
N VAL A 444 -3.94 -31.95 -0.70
CA VAL A 444 -2.55 -31.57 -0.99
C VAL A 444 -2.25 -30.21 -0.36
N LEU A 445 -2.30 -30.17 0.98
CA LEU A 445 -2.11 -28.92 1.73
C LEU A 445 -0.72 -28.32 1.51
N ARG A 446 -0.71 -27.02 1.24
CA ARG A 446 0.48 -26.15 1.20
C ARG A 446 0.49 -25.18 2.37
N ASN A 447 -0.69 -24.69 2.75
CA ASN A 447 -0.84 -23.69 3.80
C ASN A 447 -1.76 -24.24 4.89
N LEU A 448 -1.22 -24.39 6.09
CA LEU A 448 -1.99 -24.80 7.28
C LEU A 448 -1.85 -23.74 8.36
N VAL A 449 -2.97 -23.19 8.81
CA VAL A 449 -3.00 -22.27 9.96
C VAL A 449 -3.98 -22.80 10.99
N VAL A 450 -3.49 -23.07 12.19
CA VAL A 450 -4.30 -23.44 13.35
C VAL A 450 -4.02 -22.44 14.47
N ASP A 451 -4.97 -21.55 14.72
CA ASP A 451 -4.84 -20.41 15.65
C ASP A 451 -5.83 -20.55 16.80
N ARG A 452 -5.38 -20.44 18.06
CA ARG A 452 -6.26 -20.51 19.24
C ARG A 452 -7.20 -21.74 19.23
N CYS A 453 -6.66 -22.95 19.01
CA CYS A 453 -7.39 -24.21 19.10
C CYS A 453 -6.97 -25.00 20.36
N PRO A 454 -7.66 -24.85 21.50
CA PRO A 454 -7.17 -25.30 22.81
C PRO A 454 -7.09 -26.83 22.99
N GLN A 455 -7.83 -27.60 22.19
CA GLN A 455 -7.81 -29.08 22.27
C GLN A 455 -6.65 -29.70 21.47
N LEU A 456 -5.91 -28.89 20.71
CA LEU A 456 -4.75 -29.29 19.94
C LEU A 456 -3.48 -28.74 20.60
N ASP A 457 -2.57 -29.64 20.96
CA ASP A 457 -1.23 -29.32 21.46
C ASP A 457 -0.17 -29.63 20.39
N SER A 458 1.08 -29.24 20.68
CA SER A 458 2.21 -29.44 19.78
C SER A 458 2.49 -30.92 19.47
N GLU A 459 2.33 -31.82 20.44
CA GLU A 459 2.53 -33.26 20.26
C GLU A 459 1.51 -33.84 19.28
N LYS A 460 0.21 -33.57 19.49
CA LYS A 460 -0.86 -34.03 18.58
C LYS A 460 -0.68 -33.48 17.18
N LEU A 461 -0.32 -32.20 17.04
CA LEU A 461 -0.06 -31.61 15.72
C LEU A 461 1.13 -32.30 15.04
N SER A 462 2.21 -32.57 15.78
CA SER A 462 3.38 -33.27 15.25
C SER A 462 3.06 -34.68 14.78
N LEU A 463 2.19 -35.40 15.50
CA LEU A 463 1.73 -36.74 15.10
C LEU A 463 0.98 -36.71 13.77
N VAL A 464 0.00 -35.81 13.60
CA VAL A 464 -0.76 -35.71 12.33
C VAL A 464 0.17 -35.36 11.16
N LEU A 465 1.12 -34.46 11.39
CA LEU A 465 2.08 -34.04 10.35
C LEU A 465 3.16 -35.09 10.07
N ALA A 466 3.51 -35.95 11.02
CA ALA A 466 4.50 -37.01 10.81
C ALA A 466 3.89 -38.25 10.15
N GLU A 467 2.63 -38.59 10.47
CA GLU A 467 1.90 -39.69 9.85
C GLU A 467 1.64 -39.46 8.35
N ASN A 468 1.79 -38.22 7.87
CA ASN A 468 1.46 -37.84 6.51
C ASN A 468 2.59 -37.03 5.90
N SER A 469 3.03 -37.35 4.69
CA SER A 469 4.02 -36.54 3.96
C SER A 469 3.40 -35.23 3.47
N VAL A 470 3.01 -34.33 4.38
CA VAL A 470 2.38 -33.05 4.06
C VAL A 470 3.46 -32.08 3.60
N ASN A 471 3.33 -31.60 2.37
CA ASN A 471 4.32 -30.72 1.77
C ASN A 471 3.99 -29.23 2.02
N LEU A 472 3.97 -28.82 3.30
CA LEU A 472 3.60 -27.46 3.68
C LEU A 472 4.68 -26.44 3.28
N THR A 473 4.24 -25.35 2.66
CA THR A 473 5.01 -24.14 2.40
C THR A 473 4.81 -23.09 3.48
N GLU A 474 3.64 -23.07 4.12
CA GLU A 474 3.29 -22.15 5.21
C GLU A 474 2.65 -22.91 6.38
N LEU A 475 3.17 -22.70 7.58
CA LEU A 475 2.62 -23.23 8.83
C LEU A 475 2.38 -22.10 9.81
N GLY A 476 1.14 -21.97 10.29
CA GLY A 476 0.80 -21.06 11.38
C GLY A 476 0.25 -21.82 12.58
N VAL A 477 0.88 -21.61 13.72
CA VAL A 477 0.49 -22.17 15.03
C VAL A 477 0.34 -21.10 16.11
N PRO A 478 -0.23 -19.91 15.82
CA PRO A 478 -0.32 -18.85 16.81
C PRO A 478 -1.24 -19.26 17.98
N GLN A 479 -0.81 -18.93 19.20
CA GLN A 479 -1.55 -19.23 20.44
C GLN A 479 -1.94 -20.71 20.62
N LEU A 480 -1.20 -21.64 20.01
CA LEU A 480 -1.38 -23.05 20.32
C LEU A 480 -0.67 -23.44 21.62
N PRO A 481 -1.33 -24.22 22.50
CA PRO A 481 -0.72 -24.73 23.73
C PRO A 481 0.56 -25.55 23.47
N GLY A 482 1.59 -25.30 24.28
CA GLY A 482 2.83 -26.08 24.26
C GLY A 482 3.79 -25.78 23.10
N ILE A 483 3.58 -24.67 22.37
CA ILE A 483 4.52 -24.20 21.34
C ILE A 483 5.67 -23.42 21.97
N ASN A 484 6.86 -24.00 21.92
CA ASN A 484 8.14 -23.41 22.33
C ASN A 484 9.25 -23.76 21.32
N ASP A 485 10.48 -23.32 21.56
CA ASP A 485 11.61 -23.52 20.62
C ASP A 485 11.84 -25.00 20.26
N SER A 486 11.73 -25.90 21.24
CA SER A 486 11.99 -27.33 21.03
C SER A 486 10.87 -28.01 20.24
N THR A 487 9.61 -27.66 20.51
CA THR A 487 8.47 -28.24 19.79
C THR A 487 8.33 -27.66 18.40
N VAL A 488 8.69 -26.38 18.19
CA VAL A 488 8.75 -25.80 16.84
C VAL A 488 9.84 -26.48 16.03
N LYS A 489 11.00 -26.77 16.64
CA LYS A 489 12.06 -27.52 15.98
C LYS A 489 11.57 -28.88 15.47
N THR A 490 10.91 -29.68 16.30
CA THR A 490 10.40 -31.00 15.89
C THR A 490 9.32 -30.91 14.80
N LEU A 491 8.45 -29.89 14.87
CA LEU A 491 7.43 -29.64 13.83
C LEU A 491 8.08 -29.29 12.48
N VAL A 492 9.11 -28.45 12.50
CA VAL A 492 9.77 -27.95 11.30
C VAL A 492 10.66 -29.03 10.67
N GLU A 493 11.35 -29.88 11.44
CA GLU A 493 12.18 -30.98 10.90
C GLU A 493 11.43 -31.91 9.93
N GLY A 494 10.12 -32.10 10.10
CA GLY A 494 9.29 -32.90 9.20
C GLY A 494 8.82 -32.18 7.91
N LEU A 495 9.15 -30.89 7.72
CA LEU A 495 8.56 -30.03 6.69
C LEU A 495 9.62 -29.37 5.79
N PRO A 496 10.27 -30.13 4.87
CA PRO A 496 11.44 -29.67 4.12
C PRO A 496 11.21 -28.42 3.25
N ASN A 497 9.99 -28.21 2.75
CA ASN A 497 9.64 -27.10 1.85
C ASN A 497 9.02 -25.89 2.57
N LEU A 498 9.11 -25.84 3.91
CA LEU A 498 8.53 -24.76 4.70
C LEU A 498 9.28 -23.43 4.47
N THR A 499 8.55 -22.42 3.98
CA THR A 499 9.09 -21.08 3.68
C THR A 499 8.56 -20.00 4.63
N ALA A 500 7.37 -20.17 5.20
CA ALA A 500 6.81 -19.24 6.16
C ALA A 500 6.32 -19.94 7.43
N LEU A 501 6.65 -19.36 8.58
CA LEU A 501 6.28 -19.88 9.89
C LEU A 501 5.66 -18.77 10.74
N ASP A 502 4.43 -18.97 11.22
CA ASP A 502 3.78 -18.08 12.18
C ASP A 502 3.70 -18.74 13.55
N VAL A 503 4.45 -18.19 14.50
CA VAL A 503 4.50 -18.60 15.91
C VAL A 503 4.08 -17.45 16.84
N SER A 504 3.27 -16.53 16.33
CA SER A 504 2.84 -15.34 17.07
C SER A 504 2.09 -15.71 18.36
N ASN A 505 2.35 -14.96 19.44
CA ASN A 505 1.75 -15.16 20.77
C ASN A 505 2.00 -16.59 21.33
N THR A 506 3.23 -17.09 21.22
CA THR A 506 3.65 -18.38 21.80
C THR A 506 4.90 -18.20 22.66
N ASP A 507 5.34 -19.25 23.35
CA ASP A 507 6.46 -19.22 24.31
C ASP A 507 7.85 -19.34 23.65
N VAL A 508 7.92 -19.09 22.34
CA VAL A 508 9.19 -19.10 21.59
C VAL A 508 10.13 -17.98 22.06
N THR A 509 11.42 -18.27 22.02
CA THR A 509 12.49 -17.35 22.46
C THR A 509 13.39 -16.97 21.29
N GLY A 510 14.38 -16.10 21.55
CA GLY A 510 15.43 -15.80 20.58
C GLY A 510 16.23 -17.02 20.09
N ARG A 511 16.19 -18.17 20.80
CA ARG A 511 16.86 -19.39 20.36
C ARG A 511 16.25 -19.98 19.09
N LEU A 512 14.93 -19.88 18.91
CA LEU A 512 14.26 -20.30 17.67
C LEU A 512 14.80 -19.50 16.47
N LEU A 513 14.83 -18.16 16.59
CA LEU A 513 15.34 -17.30 15.52
C LEU A 513 16.80 -17.58 15.18
N LYS A 514 17.63 -17.83 16.21
CA LYS A 514 19.01 -18.24 16.01
C LYS A 514 19.11 -19.58 15.27
N MET A 515 18.36 -20.59 15.69
CA MET A 515 18.32 -21.90 15.06
C MET A 515 17.92 -21.82 13.57
N LEU A 516 16.87 -21.05 13.24
CA LEU A 516 16.42 -20.85 11.86
C LEU A 516 17.46 -20.11 11.01
N ALA A 517 18.20 -19.17 11.60
CA ALA A 517 19.28 -18.46 10.92
C ALA A 517 20.51 -19.35 10.68
N ASP A 518 20.92 -20.11 11.69
CA ASP A 518 22.07 -21.02 11.64
C ASP A 518 21.82 -22.14 10.63
N ALA A 519 20.60 -22.67 10.56
CA ALA A 519 20.17 -23.68 9.58
C ALA A 519 20.41 -23.26 8.12
N ARG A 520 20.40 -21.96 7.81
CA ARG A 520 20.65 -21.44 6.46
C ARG A 520 22.14 -21.40 6.09
N SER A 521 22.99 -21.34 7.11
CA SER A 521 24.45 -21.24 6.97
C SER A 521 25.11 -22.62 7.02
N SER A 522 24.40 -23.62 7.52
CA SER A 522 24.84 -25.01 7.62
C SER A 522 24.28 -25.88 6.49
N ASP A 523 25.03 -26.90 6.05
CA ASP A 523 24.53 -27.96 5.14
C ASP A 523 23.60 -28.98 5.84
N VAL A 524 23.00 -28.60 6.96
CA VAL A 524 22.06 -29.46 7.70
C VAL A 524 20.74 -29.50 6.93
N ASP A 525 20.14 -30.69 6.83
CA ASP A 525 18.83 -30.93 6.22
C ASP A 525 17.71 -30.37 7.13
N PHE A 526 17.65 -29.04 7.21
CA PHE A 526 16.68 -28.29 7.99
C PHE A 526 15.98 -27.27 7.07
N PRO A 527 14.65 -27.09 7.18
CA PRO A 527 13.92 -26.22 6.27
C PRO A 527 14.41 -24.78 6.28
N ARG A 528 14.53 -24.21 5.08
CA ARG A 528 14.99 -22.83 4.89
C ARG A 528 13.83 -21.85 4.99
N VAL A 529 13.41 -21.56 6.22
CA VAL A 529 12.35 -20.61 6.49
C VAL A 529 12.78 -19.19 6.08
N GLU A 530 11.97 -18.55 5.24
CA GLU A 530 12.18 -17.19 4.75
C GLU A 530 11.46 -16.15 5.60
N TYR A 531 10.21 -16.41 5.99
CA TYR A 531 9.36 -15.50 6.73
C TYR A 531 9.02 -16.09 8.10
N VAL A 532 9.23 -15.31 9.16
CA VAL A 532 8.84 -15.72 10.51
C VAL A 532 8.01 -14.62 11.15
N TYR A 533 6.77 -14.96 11.53
CA TYR A 533 5.86 -14.06 12.25
C TYR A 533 5.95 -14.35 13.75
N ILE A 534 6.29 -13.32 14.53
CA ILE A 534 6.56 -13.39 15.97
C ILE A 534 5.77 -12.33 16.76
N LYS A 535 4.57 -12.00 16.29
CA LYS A 535 3.78 -10.94 16.89
C LYS A 535 3.44 -11.31 18.34
N ASN A 536 3.67 -10.38 19.27
CA ASN A 536 3.44 -10.57 20.71
C ASN A 536 4.20 -11.77 21.34
N CYS A 537 5.41 -12.10 20.87
CA CYS A 537 6.29 -13.03 21.57
C CYS A 537 7.25 -12.24 22.48
N ASP A 538 6.99 -12.26 23.79
CA ASP A 538 7.70 -11.40 24.75
C ASP A 538 9.16 -11.86 25.01
N ASN A 539 9.45 -13.15 24.80
CA ASN A 539 10.75 -13.75 25.10
C ASN A 539 11.78 -13.65 23.96
N ILE A 540 11.54 -12.78 22.97
CA ILE A 540 12.43 -12.58 21.81
C ILE A 540 13.20 -11.25 21.95
N PRO A 541 14.50 -11.29 22.31
CA PRO A 541 15.30 -10.08 22.40
C PRO A 541 15.56 -9.49 21.01
N TYR A 542 15.74 -8.16 20.97
CA TYR A 542 16.03 -7.43 19.73
C TYR A 542 17.26 -7.96 18.99
N GLU A 543 18.28 -8.39 19.74
CA GLU A 543 19.52 -8.96 19.19
C GLU A 543 19.27 -10.20 18.35
N ALA A 544 18.39 -11.11 18.80
CA ALA A 544 18.02 -12.31 18.05
C ALA A 544 17.30 -11.97 16.73
N ILE A 545 16.47 -10.91 16.74
CA ILE A 545 15.79 -10.41 15.54
C ILE A 545 16.82 -9.86 14.55
N THR A 546 17.78 -9.05 15.03
CA THR A 546 18.83 -8.49 14.16
C THR A 546 19.72 -9.57 13.57
N TYR A 547 20.07 -10.59 14.38
CA TYR A 547 20.85 -11.73 13.93
C TYR A 547 20.12 -12.53 12.85
N ALA A 548 18.84 -12.84 13.05
CA ALA A 548 18.07 -13.58 12.05
C ALA A 548 17.94 -12.80 10.72
N ARG A 549 17.70 -11.49 10.81
CA ARG A 549 17.63 -10.60 9.63
C ARG A 549 18.95 -10.50 8.88
N SER A 550 20.09 -10.48 9.57
CA SER A 550 21.40 -10.45 8.91
C SER A 550 21.71 -11.75 8.16
N HIS A 551 21.09 -12.86 8.55
CA HIS A 551 21.21 -14.18 7.90
C HIS A 551 20.06 -14.46 6.90
N GLY A 552 19.31 -13.42 6.51
CA GLY A 552 18.32 -13.50 5.43
C GLY A 552 16.91 -13.95 5.85
N VAL A 553 16.63 -14.10 7.15
CA VAL A 553 15.28 -14.40 7.66
C VAL A 553 14.49 -13.10 7.83
N LYS A 554 13.32 -13.01 7.16
CA LYS A 554 12.41 -11.87 7.26
C LYS A 554 11.52 -12.04 8.50
N VAL A 555 11.97 -11.47 9.61
CA VAL A 555 11.23 -11.46 10.88
C VAL A 555 10.19 -10.33 10.87
N ILE A 556 8.92 -10.69 11.00
CA ILE A 556 7.75 -9.80 11.05
C ILE A 556 7.22 -9.80 12.48
N ARG A 557 7.10 -8.60 13.07
CA ARG A 557 6.69 -8.39 14.47
C ARG A 557 5.33 -7.69 14.52
#